data_AF-A0A493TSH2-F1
#
_entry.id   AF-A0A493TSH2-F1
#
_cell.length_a   1.000
_cell.length_b   1.000
_cell.length_c   1.000
_cell.angle_alpha   90.00
_cell.angle_beta   90.00
_cell.angle_gamma   90.00
#
_symmetry.space_group_name_H-M   'P 1'
#
loop_
_entity.id
_entity.type
_entity.pdbx_description
1 polymer ?
#
loop_
_entity_poly.entity_id
_entity_poly.type
_entity_poly.pdbx_seq_one_letter_code
_entity_poly.pdbx_strand_id
1 'polypeptide(L)'
;DPPLLLFPVPPKVVLEPLGPVGLNETVSFTCDVQGFYPGSVTVTWLENGKEMNTGSTPRPIETPEGLFKLRTPLTLHHHHRAIATPIQLFTGGCF
;
A
#
# COMPACT_ATOMS: atom_id res chain seq x y z
N ASP A 1 29.93 4.90 -14.75
CA ASP A 1 28.92 4.81 -13.70
C ASP A 1 28.19 3.47 -13.87
N PRO A 2 28.28 2.53 -12.92
CA PRO A 2 27.55 1.27 -13.04
C PRO A 2 26.04 1.52 -12.81
N PRO A 3 25.13 0.85 -13.54
CA PRO A 3 23.70 1.11 -13.41
C PRO A 3 23.22 0.76 -11.99
N LEU A 4 22.54 1.71 -11.35
CA LEU A 4 22.09 1.69 -9.95
C LEU A 4 21.09 0.57 -9.57
N LEU A 5 20.80 -0.38 -10.47
CA LEU A 5 19.76 -1.41 -10.32
C LEU A 5 20.30 -2.80 -9.94
N LEU A 6 21.57 -2.91 -9.52
CA LEU A 6 22.17 -4.20 -9.15
C LEU A 6 21.79 -4.67 -7.72
N PHE A 7 21.15 -3.83 -6.93
CA PHE A 7 20.79 -4.13 -5.54
C PHE A 7 19.29 -4.00 -5.31
N PRO A 8 18.66 -4.92 -4.53
CA PRO A 8 17.27 -4.77 -4.13
C PRO A 8 17.04 -3.47 -3.37
N VAL A 9 15.97 -2.75 -3.74
CA VAL A 9 15.58 -1.50 -3.08
C VAL A 9 14.29 -1.74 -2.29
N PRO A 10 14.27 -1.50 -0.96
CA PRO A 10 13.09 -1.72 -0.16
C PRO A 10 11.99 -0.69 -0.48
N PRO A 11 10.70 -1.10 -0.49
CA PRO A 11 9.60 -0.17 -0.74
C PRO A 11 9.45 0.87 0.36
N LYS A 12 9.11 2.10 -0.02
CA LYS A 12 8.54 3.10 0.87
C LYS A 12 7.02 3.03 0.77
N VAL A 13 6.33 2.92 1.91
CA VAL A 13 4.87 2.81 1.97
C VAL A 13 4.27 4.08 2.55
N VAL A 14 3.24 4.62 1.90
CA VAL A 14 2.47 5.78 2.32
C VAL A 14 0.99 5.41 2.28
N LEU A 15 0.26 5.69 3.36
CA LEU A 15 -1.20 5.47 3.45
C LEU A 15 -1.91 6.82 3.51
N GLU A 16 -3.01 6.97 2.78
CA GLU A 16 -3.79 8.22 2.74
C GLU A 16 -5.30 7.92 2.68
N PRO A 17 -6.18 8.68 3.39
CA PRO A 17 -5.84 9.69 4.39
C PRO A 17 -5.36 9.07 5.72
N LEU A 18 -4.42 9.73 6.38
CA LEU A 18 -3.98 9.39 7.73
C LEU A 18 -4.96 10.01 8.74
N GLY A 19 -5.67 9.20 9.50
CA GLY A 19 -6.51 9.69 10.61
C GLY A 19 -7.87 9.01 10.74
N PRO A 20 -8.64 9.40 11.76
CA PRO A 20 -10.00 8.90 11.94
C PRO A 20 -10.89 9.48 10.86
N VAL A 21 -11.62 8.60 10.16
CA VAL A 21 -12.63 9.02 9.20
C VAL A 21 -14.02 8.97 9.83
N GLY A 22 -14.90 9.88 9.40
CA GLY A 22 -16.24 10.07 9.97
C GLY A 22 -17.09 8.81 9.92
N LEU A 23 -17.87 8.58 10.99
CA LEU A 23 -18.89 7.52 10.99
C LEU A 23 -19.91 7.78 9.88
N ASN A 24 -20.36 6.71 9.22
CA ASN A 24 -21.37 6.71 8.15
C ASN A 24 -20.93 7.33 6.81
N GLU A 25 -19.64 7.56 6.61
CA GLU A 25 -19.10 7.97 5.32
C GLU A 25 -18.47 6.77 4.59
N THR A 26 -18.56 6.79 3.26
CA THR A 26 -17.75 5.89 2.44
C THR A 26 -16.35 6.44 2.40
N VAL A 27 -15.39 5.63 2.83
CA VAL A 27 -13.99 6.05 2.94
C VAL A 27 -13.16 5.31 1.92
N SER A 28 -12.36 6.06 1.15
CA SER A 28 -11.40 5.50 0.21
C SER A 28 -10.00 5.71 0.76
N PHE A 29 -9.38 4.66 1.26
CA PHE A 29 -7.95 4.63 1.58
C PHE A 29 -7.13 4.35 0.33
N THR A 30 -5.90 4.84 0.30
CA THR A 30 -4.93 4.58 -0.75
C THR A 30 -3.61 4.20 -0.11
N CYS A 31 -3.09 3.02 -0.46
CA CYS A 31 -1.75 2.57 -0.11
C CYS A 31 -0.85 2.78 -1.33
N ASP A 32 0.08 3.73 -1.21
CA ASP A 32 1.12 4.08 -2.18
C ASP A 32 2.45 3.44 -1.77
N VAL A 33 2.87 2.43 -2.53
CA VAL A 33 4.15 1.73 -2.41
C VAL A 33 5.10 2.28 -3.47
N GLN A 34 6.25 2.83 -3.08
CA GLN A 34 7.13 3.59 -3.96
C GLN A 34 8.59 3.13 -3.88
N GLY A 35 9.29 3.21 -5.01
CA GLY A 35 10.75 3.14 -5.06
C GLY A 35 11.35 1.76 -4.79
N PHE A 36 10.64 0.67 -5.12
CA PHE A 36 11.13 -0.69 -4.87
C PHE A 36 11.69 -1.37 -6.11
N TYR A 37 12.58 -2.34 -5.90
CA TYR A 37 13.13 -3.20 -6.95
C TYR A 37 13.52 -4.57 -6.37
N PRO A 38 13.24 -5.71 -7.04
CA PRO A 38 12.56 -5.86 -8.31
C PRO A 38 11.03 -5.63 -8.21
N GLY A 39 10.32 -5.63 -9.35
CA GLY A 39 8.89 -5.31 -9.44
C GLY A 39 7.91 -6.34 -8.84
N SER A 40 8.36 -7.19 -7.92
CA SER A 40 7.53 -8.17 -7.23
C SER A 40 7.19 -7.70 -5.81
N VAL A 41 5.93 -7.33 -5.58
CA VAL A 41 5.41 -6.95 -4.26
C VAL A 41 3.99 -7.50 -4.09
N THR A 42 3.63 -7.83 -2.84
CA THR A 42 2.28 -8.21 -2.44
C THR A 42 1.76 -7.16 -1.47
N VAL A 43 0.52 -6.73 -1.66
CA VAL A 43 -0.16 -5.80 -0.75
C VAL A 43 -1.43 -6.47 -0.29
N THR A 44 -1.51 -6.69 1.03
CA THR A 44 -2.69 -7.21 1.71
C THR A 44 -3.26 -6.11 2.61
N TRP A 45 -4.58 -5.96 2.56
CA TRP A 45 -5.32 -5.05 3.45
C TRP A 45 -5.81 -5.80 4.67
N LEU A 46 -5.61 -5.21 5.85
CA LEU A 46 -6.00 -5.81 7.13
C LEU A 46 -7.02 -4.92 7.83
N GLU A 47 -8.20 -5.44 8.14
CA GLU A 47 -9.16 -4.79 9.03
C GLU A 47 -9.09 -5.45 10.41
N ASN A 48 -8.75 -4.68 11.46
CA ASN A 48 -8.58 -5.21 12.82
C ASN A 48 -7.64 -6.43 12.91
N GLY A 49 -6.59 -6.45 12.07
CA GLY A 49 -5.62 -7.54 12.00
C GLY A 49 -6.07 -8.77 11.19
N LYS A 50 -7.24 -8.72 10.53
CA LYS A 50 -7.74 -9.77 9.65
C LYS A 50 -7.65 -9.36 8.19
N GLU A 51 -7.15 -10.27 7.35
CA GLU A 51 -7.11 -10.06 5.90
C GLU A 51 -8.50 -9.82 5.31
N MET A 52 -8.59 -8.70 4.59
CA MET A 52 -9.78 -8.35 3.85
C MET A 52 -9.72 -8.92 2.43
N ASN A 53 -10.85 -9.40 1.95
CA ASN A 53 -10.97 -9.83 0.56
C ASN A 53 -11.12 -8.61 -0.35
N THR A 54 -10.00 -8.08 -0.83
CA THR A 54 -9.96 -6.86 -1.67
C THR A 54 -9.88 -7.14 -3.17
N GLY A 55 -10.01 -8.41 -3.57
CA GLY A 55 -9.78 -8.85 -4.94
C GLY A 55 -8.28 -8.81 -5.32
N SER A 56 -8.01 -8.64 -6.61
CA SER A 56 -6.67 -8.67 -7.17
C SER A 56 -5.89 -7.37 -6.92
N THR A 57 -4.65 -7.48 -6.42
CA THR A 57 -3.72 -6.36 -6.35
C THR A 57 -3.37 -5.87 -7.76
N PRO A 58 -3.37 -4.55 -8.03
CA PRO A 58 -2.89 -3.99 -9.28
C PRO A 58 -1.43 -4.36 -9.58
N ARG A 59 -1.05 -4.26 -10.85
CA ARG A 59 0.36 -4.48 -11.25
C ARG A 59 1.21 -3.26 -10.90
N PRO A 60 2.44 -3.45 -10.40
CA PRO A 60 3.41 -2.37 -10.26
C PRO A 60 3.73 -1.70 -11.60
N ILE A 61 4.02 -0.41 -11.54
CA ILE A 61 4.41 0.43 -12.66
C ILE A 61 5.88 0.78 -12.50
N GLU A 62 6.67 0.60 -13.56
CA GLU A 62 8.07 1.02 -13.59
C GLU A 62 8.17 2.55 -13.78
N THR A 63 9.07 3.17 -13.05
CA THR A 63 9.36 4.61 -13.10
C THR A 63 10.56 4.87 -14.02
N PRO A 64 10.76 6.12 -14.50
CA PRO A 64 11.91 6.47 -15.34
C PRO A 64 13.26 6.16 -14.70
N GLU A 65 13.30 6.07 -13.37
CA GLU A 65 14.49 5.71 -12.58
C GLU A 65 14.77 4.20 -12.55
N GLY A 66 13.93 3.37 -13.19
CA GLY A 66 14.03 1.90 -13.18
C GLY A 66 13.56 1.24 -11.88
N LEU A 67 12.82 2.00 -11.05
CA LEU A 67 12.20 1.51 -9.83
C LEU A 67 10.72 1.25 -10.06
N PHE A 68 10.06 0.57 -9.13
CA PHE A 68 8.64 0.26 -9.22
C PHE A 68 7.83 1.08 -8.22
N LYS A 69 6.59 1.37 -8.60
CA LYS A 69 5.55 1.94 -7.73
C LYS A 69 4.26 1.16 -7.88
N LEU A 70 3.49 1.06 -6.81
CA LEU A 70 2.20 0.38 -6.78
C LEU A 70 1.23 1.21 -5.94
N ARG A 71 0.04 1.47 -6.49
CA ARG A 71 -1.05 2.14 -5.79
C ARG A 71 -2.22 1.18 -5.65
N THR A 72 -2.69 0.98 -4.43
CA THR A 72 -3.86 0.14 -4.16
C THR A 72 -4.91 0.99 -3.45
N PRO A 73 -6.11 1.18 -4.03
CA PRO A 73 -7.22 1.82 -3.33
C PRO A 73 -8.03 0.81 -2.52
N LEU A 74 -8.61 1.26 -1.42
CA LEU A 74 -9.50 0.48 -0.57
C LEU A 74 -10.71 1.29 -0.15
N THR A 75 -11.89 0.88 -0.63
CA THR A 75 -13.15 1.50 -0.23
C THR A 75 -13.79 0.70 0.91
N LEU A 76 -13.93 1.33 2.06
CA LEU A 76 -14.63 0.77 3.22
C LEU A 76 -16.02 1.39 3.33
N HIS A 77 -17.03 0.53 3.39
CA HIS A 77 -18.44 0.88 3.57
C HIS A 77 -18.94 0.26 4.89
N HIS A 78 -18.71 0.88 6.05
CA HIS A 78 -19.24 0.33 7.31
C HIS A 78 -19.32 1.34 8.48
N HIS A 79 -20.33 1.13 9.32
CA HIS A 79 -20.77 1.91 10.49
C HIS A 79 -19.78 1.98 11.69
N HIS A 80 -18.50 1.67 11.50
CA HIS A 80 -17.49 1.61 12.59
C HIS A 80 -16.22 2.42 12.24
N ARG A 81 -15.53 2.91 13.28
CA ARG A 81 -14.34 3.77 13.19
C ARG A 81 -13.16 3.04 12.54
N ALA A 82 -12.78 3.42 11.32
CA ALA A 82 -11.54 2.97 10.69
C ALA A 82 -10.38 3.90 11.08
N ILE A 83 -9.22 3.31 11.43
CA ILE A 83 -7.98 4.04 11.77
C ILE A 83 -6.87 3.43 10.91
N ALA A 84 -6.34 4.21 9.96
CA ALA A 84 -5.14 3.82 9.21
C ALA A 84 -3.89 4.29 9.97
N THR A 85 -2.97 3.38 10.32
CA THR A 85 -1.69 3.71 10.94
C THR A 85 -0.52 3.25 10.07
N PRO A 86 0.48 4.10 9.82
CA PRO A 86 1.66 3.69 9.07
C PRO A 86 2.58 2.86 9.99
N ILE A 87 2.73 1.56 9.73
CA ILE A 87 3.72 0.72 10.45
C ILE A 87 4.58 -0.06 9.46
N GLN A 88 5.87 -0.06 9.80
CA GLN A 88 7.04 -0.69 9.19
C GLN A 88 6.81 -2.01 8.44
N LEU A 89 7.55 -2.14 7.34
CA LEU A 89 7.73 -3.33 6.53
C LEU A 89 8.03 -4.56 7.39
N PHE A 90 7.03 -5.43 7.55
CA PHE A 90 7.25 -6.83 7.25
C PHE A 90 6.60 -7.05 5.89
N THR A 91 7.35 -7.67 4.98
CA THR A 91 6.91 -8.07 3.65
C THR A 91 5.43 -8.43 3.60
N GLY A 92 4.58 -7.58 3.00
CA GLY A 92 3.26 -7.97 2.53
C GLY A 92 1.99 -7.32 3.11
N GLY A 93 1.99 -6.17 3.79
CA GLY A 93 0.72 -5.60 4.28
C GLY A 93 0.67 -4.08 4.44
N CYS A 94 -0.49 -3.49 4.13
CA CYS A 94 -0.90 -2.13 4.46
C CYS A 94 -2.09 -2.23 5.45
N PHE A 95 -1.97 -1.62 6.63
CA PHE A 95 -3.01 -1.60 7.68
C PHE A 95 -4.03 -0.49 7.42
#